data_AF-A0A222WQ14-F1
#
_entry.id   AF-A0A222WQ14-F1
#
_cell.length_a   1.000
_cell.length_b   1.000
_cell.length_c   1.000
_cell.angle_alpha   90.00
_cell.angle_beta   90.00
_cell.angle_gamma   90.00
#
_symmetry.space_group_name_H-M   'P 1'
#
loop_
_entity.id
_entity.type
_entity.pdbx_description
1 polymer ?
#
loop_
_entity_poly.entity_id
_entity_poly.type
_entity_poly.pdbx_seq_one_letter_code
_entity_poly.pdbx_strand_id
1 'polypeptide(L)'
;MTQKEAHTAPYWTTLLLGFGAILLVLAVVTSPEEVFEASAQGLKLWWSIIFPAMLPFLMLSEMLIAFGLVHGLGVLLEPFMRFWFRLPGRSGWVLALGLTAGFPAAAEAVRQWAQQEDMTEPQLRRLTAIAHFCNPITILLVIGTGLLHNAAVGGMLLAVHWISGLLAGWITARLPATSKELQKRETPAALRRTSVSRTSATLIQSAWDATRSARERDGRSFGKLLGETVSHAVQTLMVTGGFIIFFSVLVRLISIYLGQGAYSFVWPAWMEIHLGSYEISRLPYDLRTQTALISAVLGWGGLCGWLQITAVTKPSDKGITFTLSRVLHGLIAFGLTLVAWTPLTRISNNTIPAYISGSSASSFAESGYDRATETVMMEATNLLTQLEGASMYPWQLTVLSATLLITIVLILLVISFMTSWWSRHASR
;
A
#
# COMPACT_ATOMS: atom_id res chain seq x y z
N MET A 1 22.23 18.68 27.00
CA MET A 1 20.84 18.86 26.52
C MET A 1 20.88 19.84 25.36
N THR A 2 21.04 19.35 24.12
CA THR A 2 20.97 20.19 22.92
C THR A 2 19.53 20.14 22.42
N GLN A 3 18.84 21.27 22.57
CA GLN A 3 17.48 21.49 22.08
C GLN A 3 17.53 21.31 20.55
N LYS A 4 16.93 20.23 20.06
CA LYS A 4 16.84 19.95 18.62
C LYS A 4 15.89 20.99 18.03
N GLU A 5 16.43 21.93 17.26
CA GLU A 5 15.66 22.97 16.58
C GLU A 5 14.48 22.33 15.85
N ALA A 6 13.27 22.68 16.27
CA ALA A 6 12.06 22.32 15.56
C ALA A 6 12.07 23.12 14.25
N HIS A 7 12.36 22.46 13.13
CA HIS A 7 12.19 23.05 11.81
C HIS A 7 10.75 23.54 11.69
N THR A 8 10.55 24.85 11.77
CA THR A 8 9.25 25.48 11.64
C THR A 8 8.78 25.29 10.20
N ALA A 9 7.64 24.63 10.02
CA ALA A 9 7.00 24.54 8.72
C ALA A 9 6.77 25.97 8.20
N PRO A 10 7.10 26.27 6.93
CA PRO A 10 6.97 27.62 6.40
C PRO A 10 5.53 28.09 6.53
N TYR A 11 5.29 29.30 7.07
CA TYR A 11 3.97 29.86 7.38
C TYR A 11 2.90 29.64 6.29
N TRP A 12 3.30 29.68 5.02
CA TRP A 12 2.43 29.40 3.87
C TRP A 12 1.86 27.99 3.83
N THR A 13 2.59 26.97 4.29
CA THR A 13 2.07 25.60 4.38
C THR A 13 0.96 25.49 5.41
N THR A 14 1.13 26.10 6.58
CA THR A 14 0.09 26.19 7.61
C THR A 14 -1.14 26.94 7.08
N LEU A 15 -0.94 28.05 6.35
CA LEU A 15 -2.05 28.80 5.75
C LEU A 15 -2.79 27.98 4.70
N LEU A 16 -2.07 27.28 3.80
CA LEU A 16 -2.67 26.43 2.78
C LEU A 16 -3.44 25.24 3.38
N LEU A 17 -2.86 24.56 4.37
CA LEU A 17 -3.52 23.45 5.06
C LEU A 17 -4.74 23.92 5.86
N GLY A 18 -4.63 25.07 6.54
CA GLY A 18 -5.74 25.68 7.26
C GLY A 18 -6.88 26.08 6.32
N PHE A 19 -6.55 26.72 5.19
CA PHE A 19 -7.55 27.06 4.16
C PHE A 19 -8.20 25.81 3.56
N GLY A 20 -7.43 24.78 3.25
CA GLY A 20 -7.95 23.49 2.76
C GLY A 20 -8.88 22.81 3.77
N ALA A 21 -8.56 22.86 5.07
CA ALA A 21 -9.43 22.35 6.12
C ALA A 21 -10.75 23.12 6.22
N ILE A 22 -10.71 24.45 6.12
CA ILE A 22 -11.92 25.30 6.09
C ILE A 22 -12.78 24.95 4.87
N LEU A 23 -12.19 24.81 3.69
CA LEU A 23 -12.92 24.40 2.48
C LEU A 23 -13.57 23.02 2.64
N LEU A 24 -12.87 22.07 3.24
CA LEU A 24 -13.42 20.74 3.52
C LEU A 24 -14.60 20.80 4.49
N VAL A 25 -14.51 21.61 5.55
CA VAL A 25 -15.62 21.83 6.49
C VAL A 25 -16.82 22.45 5.78
N LEU A 26 -16.60 23.47 4.94
CA LEU A 26 -17.66 24.09 4.16
C LEU A 26 -18.34 23.07 3.23
N ALA A 27 -17.55 22.29 2.49
CA ALA A 27 -18.06 21.23 1.61
C ALA A 27 -18.90 20.19 2.38
N VAL A 28 -18.47 19.81 3.59
CA VAL A 28 -19.21 18.88 4.44
C VAL A 28 -20.54 19.47 4.90
N VAL A 29 -20.55 20.74 5.30
CA VAL A 29 -21.75 21.44 5.78
C VAL A 29 -22.74 21.70 4.64
N THR A 30 -22.26 21.90 3.40
CA THR A 30 -23.12 22.10 2.23
C THR A 30 -23.70 20.82 1.65
N SER A 31 -23.14 19.65 1.97
CA SER A 31 -23.58 18.35 1.44
C SER A 31 -23.67 17.27 2.55
N PRO A 32 -24.46 17.51 3.61
CA PRO A 32 -24.44 16.67 4.82
C PRO A 32 -25.00 15.26 4.59
N GLU A 33 -26.05 15.11 3.78
CA GLU A 33 -26.62 13.81 3.42
C GLU A 33 -25.60 12.94 2.68
N GLU A 34 -24.93 13.52 1.69
CA GLU A 34 -23.92 12.84 0.89
C GLU A 34 -22.69 12.43 1.69
N VAL A 35 -22.26 13.27 2.63
CA VAL A 35 -21.18 12.96 3.56
C VAL A 35 -21.58 11.82 4.49
N PHE A 36 -22.82 11.85 5.01
CA PHE A 36 -23.32 10.81 5.89
C PHE A 36 -23.36 9.46 5.16
N GLU A 37 -23.95 9.40 3.96
CA GLU A 37 -24.01 8.18 3.15
C GLU A 37 -22.61 7.65 2.81
N ALA A 38 -21.69 8.52 2.37
CA ALA A 38 -20.33 8.13 2.06
C ALA A 38 -19.58 7.59 3.28
N SER A 39 -19.76 8.21 4.46
CA SER A 39 -19.16 7.75 5.71
C SER A 39 -19.75 6.39 6.15
N ALA A 40 -21.06 6.20 6.00
CA ALA A 40 -21.75 4.95 6.31
C ALA A 40 -21.33 3.82 5.36
N GLN A 41 -21.17 4.11 4.07
CA GLN A 41 -20.67 3.15 3.09
C GLN A 41 -19.22 2.74 3.40
N GLY A 42 -18.35 3.71 3.70
CA GLY A 42 -16.96 3.45 4.12
C GLY A 42 -16.91 2.59 5.40
N LEU A 43 -17.75 2.91 6.39
CA LEU A 43 -17.88 2.14 7.62
C LEU A 43 -18.38 0.72 7.36
N LYS A 44 -19.37 0.54 6.49
CA LYS A 44 -19.91 -0.78 6.11
C LYS A 44 -18.85 -1.64 5.41
N LEU A 45 -18.14 -1.06 4.43
CA LEU A 45 -17.01 -1.74 3.75
C LEU A 45 -15.97 -2.20 4.77
N TRP A 46 -15.59 -1.31 5.69
CA TRP A 46 -14.61 -1.63 6.71
C TRP A 46 -15.11 -2.70 7.70
N TRP A 47 -16.30 -2.54 8.27
CA TRP A 47 -16.82 -3.43 9.31
C TRP A 47 -17.20 -4.80 8.78
N SER A 48 -17.87 -4.87 7.63
CA SER A 48 -18.39 -6.12 7.08
C SER A 48 -17.35 -6.95 6.34
N ILE A 49 -16.31 -6.33 5.79
CA ILE A 49 -15.34 -7.03 4.93
C ILE A 49 -13.93 -6.96 5.53
N ILE A 50 -13.42 -5.76 5.79
CA ILE A 50 -11.99 -5.57 6.11
C ILE A 50 -11.66 -6.02 7.53
N PHE A 51 -12.43 -5.57 8.52
CA PHE A 51 -12.21 -5.87 9.93
C PHE A 51 -12.15 -7.39 10.22
N PRO A 52 -13.18 -8.20 9.86
CA PRO A 52 -13.16 -9.64 10.13
C PRO A 52 -12.06 -10.38 9.34
N ALA A 53 -11.76 -9.94 8.11
CA ALA A 53 -10.73 -10.58 7.30
C ALA A 53 -9.30 -10.31 7.82
N MET A 54 -9.03 -9.10 8.31
CA MET A 54 -7.69 -8.69 8.72
C MET A 54 -7.33 -9.05 10.15
N LEU A 55 -8.29 -9.02 11.09
CA LEU A 55 -8.02 -9.18 12.53
C LEU A 55 -7.23 -10.46 12.86
N PRO A 56 -7.66 -11.68 12.49
CA PRO A 56 -6.93 -12.89 12.84
C PRO A 56 -5.52 -12.91 12.22
N PHE A 57 -5.37 -12.35 11.02
CA PHE A 57 -4.08 -12.34 10.33
C PHE A 57 -3.10 -11.34 10.92
N LEU A 58 -3.55 -10.14 11.29
CA LEU A 58 -2.71 -9.16 11.98
C LEU A 58 -2.25 -9.72 13.32
N MET A 59 -3.14 -10.39 14.05
CA MET A 59 -2.79 -11.08 15.29
C MET A 59 -1.70 -12.14 15.06
N LEU A 60 -1.90 -13.03 14.07
CA LEU A 60 -0.90 -14.04 13.77
C LEU A 60 0.43 -13.43 13.31
N SER A 61 0.39 -12.35 12.51
CA SER A 61 1.59 -11.66 12.03
C SER A 61 2.41 -11.08 13.18
N GLU A 62 1.78 -10.39 14.13
CA GLU A 62 2.41 -9.87 15.35
C GLU A 62 3.00 -11.01 16.21
N MET A 63 2.30 -12.14 16.33
CA MET A 63 2.83 -13.33 17.00
C MET A 63 4.07 -13.88 16.27
N LEU A 64 4.05 -13.97 14.93
CA LEU A 64 5.21 -14.43 14.13
C LEU A 64 6.42 -13.49 14.30
N ILE A 65 6.20 -12.19 14.44
CA ILE A 65 7.25 -11.20 14.74
C ILE A 65 7.83 -11.44 16.12
N ALA A 66 6.97 -11.60 17.14
CA ALA A 66 7.37 -11.86 18.53
C ALA A 66 8.03 -13.23 18.73
N PHE A 67 7.72 -14.20 17.86
CA PHE A 67 8.41 -15.49 17.78
C PHE A 67 9.74 -15.41 17.04
N GLY A 68 10.09 -14.25 16.48
CA GLY A 68 11.36 -14.02 15.78
C GLY A 68 11.38 -14.53 14.34
N LEU A 69 10.30 -15.14 13.83
CA LEU A 69 10.29 -15.77 12.51
C LEU A 69 10.47 -14.75 11.38
N VAL A 70 9.90 -13.55 11.53
CA VAL A 70 10.10 -12.45 10.56
C VAL A 70 11.56 -11.97 10.54
N HIS A 71 12.26 -12.02 11.68
CA HIS A 71 13.68 -11.68 11.76
C HIS A 71 14.56 -12.75 11.09
N GLY A 72 14.25 -14.03 11.30
CA GLY A 72 14.89 -15.14 10.59
C GLY A 72 14.71 -15.04 9.07
N LEU A 73 13.48 -14.76 8.61
CA LEU A 73 13.21 -14.50 7.20
C LEU A 73 14.01 -13.30 6.68
N GLY A 74 14.17 -12.26 7.50
CA GLY A 74 15.02 -11.12 7.19
C GLY A 74 16.49 -11.46 6.95
N VAL A 75 17.04 -12.44 7.68
CA VAL A 75 18.42 -12.92 7.46
C VAL A 75 18.53 -13.68 6.14
N LEU A 76 17.51 -14.47 5.78
CA LEU A 76 17.51 -15.15 4.47
C LEU A 76 17.47 -14.14 3.31
N LEU A 77 16.88 -12.97 3.54
CA LEU A 77 16.84 -11.87 2.57
C LEU A 77 18.14 -11.04 2.53
N GLU A 78 19.14 -11.24 3.40
CA GLU A 78 20.35 -10.41 3.40
C GLU A 78 21.06 -10.34 2.03
N PRO A 79 21.32 -11.47 1.33
CA PRO A 79 22.00 -11.42 0.04
C PRO A 79 21.17 -10.65 -0.98
N PHE A 80 19.85 -10.81 -0.93
CA PHE A 80 18.90 -10.13 -1.79
C PHE A 80 18.92 -8.61 -1.55
N MET A 81 18.91 -8.17 -0.29
CA MET A 81 18.98 -6.75 0.10
C MET A 81 20.26 -6.06 -0.37
N ARG A 82 21.40 -6.73 -0.21
CA ARG A 82 22.71 -6.19 -0.60
C ARG A 82 22.85 -6.11 -2.12
N PHE A 83 22.47 -7.17 -2.83
CA PHE A 83 22.67 -7.27 -4.27
C PHE A 83 21.67 -6.43 -5.08
N TRP A 84 20.38 -6.53 -4.78
CA TRP A 84 19.33 -5.88 -5.58
C TRP A 84 19.11 -4.42 -5.17
N PHE A 85 19.13 -4.13 -3.87
CA PHE A 85 18.73 -2.80 -3.37
C PHE A 85 19.88 -1.96 -2.80
N ARG A 86 21.09 -2.52 -2.70
CA ARG A 86 22.28 -1.86 -2.13
C ARG A 86 22.01 -1.36 -0.69
N LEU A 87 21.28 -2.17 0.07
CA LEU A 87 20.90 -1.91 1.46
C LEU A 87 21.67 -2.82 2.43
N PRO A 88 21.82 -2.41 3.71
CA PRO A 88 22.38 -3.28 4.73
C PRO A 88 21.61 -4.60 4.80
N GLY A 89 22.30 -5.75 4.82
CA GLY A 89 21.65 -7.06 4.87
C GLY A 89 20.65 -7.18 6.02
N ARG A 90 21.03 -6.67 7.20
CA ARG A 90 20.20 -6.64 8.40
C ARG A 90 18.85 -5.94 8.23
N SER A 91 18.69 -5.07 7.24
CA SER A 91 17.39 -4.43 6.95
C SER A 91 16.38 -5.38 6.29
N GLY A 92 16.76 -6.62 5.97
CA GLY A 92 15.91 -7.61 5.31
C GLY A 92 14.63 -7.97 6.07
N TRP A 93 14.61 -7.90 7.41
CA TRP A 93 13.38 -8.18 8.17
C TRP A 93 12.32 -7.08 7.97
N VAL A 94 12.72 -5.85 7.63
CA VAL A 94 11.79 -4.76 7.31
C VAL A 94 11.09 -5.04 5.98
N LEU A 95 11.83 -5.55 4.99
CA LEU A 95 11.23 -6.04 3.74
C LEU A 95 10.30 -7.24 3.99
N ALA A 96 10.75 -8.19 4.82
CA ALA A 96 9.93 -9.35 5.20
C ALA A 96 8.60 -8.89 5.84
N LEU A 97 8.67 -7.94 6.76
CA LEU A 97 7.50 -7.36 7.42
C LEU A 97 6.56 -6.66 6.42
N GLY A 98 7.13 -5.92 5.46
CA GLY A 98 6.34 -5.30 4.39
C GLY A 98 5.60 -6.32 3.53
N LEU A 99 6.27 -7.39 3.11
CA LEU A 99 5.68 -8.44 2.28
C LEU A 99 4.60 -9.25 3.02
N THR A 100 4.74 -9.45 4.34
CA THR A 100 3.83 -10.28 5.13
C THR A 100 2.73 -9.49 5.83
N ALA A 101 3.08 -8.47 6.61
CA ALA A 101 2.12 -7.69 7.41
C ALA A 101 1.59 -6.45 6.68
N GLY A 102 2.30 -6.00 5.65
CA GLY A 102 1.95 -4.84 4.85
C GLY A 102 2.61 -3.53 5.32
N PHE A 103 2.31 -2.47 4.58
CA PHE A 103 3.01 -1.19 4.71
C PHE A 103 2.86 -0.45 6.04
N PRO A 104 1.75 -0.54 6.83
CA PRO A 104 1.68 0.16 8.11
C PRO A 104 2.72 -0.38 9.10
N ALA A 105 2.83 -1.71 9.22
CA ALA A 105 3.81 -2.37 10.08
C ALA A 105 5.24 -2.09 9.60
N ALA A 106 5.48 -2.14 8.28
CA ALA A 106 6.79 -1.82 7.72
C ALA A 106 7.21 -0.36 7.94
N ALA A 107 6.29 0.61 7.87
CA ALA A 107 6.58 2.01 8.14
C ALA A 107 7.05 2.22 9.58
N GLU A 108 6.44 1.52 10.53
CA GLU A 108 6.85 1.54 11.93
C GLU A 108 8.24 0.90 12.13
N ALA A 109 8.51 -0.22 11.48
CA ALA A 109 9.83 -0.84 11.48
C ALA A 109 10.93 0.06 10.90
N VAL A 110 10.64 0.76 9.80
CA VAL A 110 11.53 1.79 9.22
C VAL A 110 11.80 2.91 10.23
N ARG A 111 10.76 3.39 10.93
CA ARG A 111 10.89 4.44 11.95
C ARG A 111 11.80 4.00 13.10
N GLN A 112 11.63 2.78 13.59
CA GLN A 112 12.48 2.22 14.65
C GLN A 112 13.93 2.08 14.20
N TRP A 113 14.16 1.59 12.98
CA TRP A 113 15.51 1.49 12.40
C TRP A 113 16.20 2.86 12.32
N ALA A 114 15.45 3.88 11.88
CA ALA A 114 15.91 5.26 11.78
C ALA A 114 16.25 5.92 13.14
N GLN A 115 15.95 5.25 14.26
CA GLN A 115 16.31 5.67 15.62
C GLN A 115 17.49 4.88 16.19
N GLN A 116 17.70 3.64 15.75
CA GLN A 116 18.62 2.69 16.39
C GLN A 116 19.90 2.40 15.61
N GLU A 117 19.91 2.56 14.28
CA GLU A 117 21.05 2.20 13.43
C GLU A 117 21.53 3.33 12.50
N ASP A 118 22.81 3.28 12.12
CA ASP A 118 23.44 4.17 11.14
C ASP A 118 23.02 3.81 9.71
N MET A 119 21.80 4.20 9.31
CA MET A 119 21.42 4.25 7.89
C MET A 119 21.54 5.68 7.35
N THR A 120 22.12 5.80 6.15
CA THR A 120 22.08 7.08 5.42
C THR A 120 20.66 7.38 4.96
N GLU A 121 20.30 8.67 4.85
CA GLU A 121 19.00 9.11 4.32
C GLU A 121 18.61 8.42 2.99
N PRO A 122 19.47 8.34 1.96
CA PRO A 122 19.14 7.61 0.72
C PRO A 122 18.88 6.11 0.94
N GLN A 123 19.59 5.46 1.85
CA GLN A 123 19.29 4.06 2.18
C GLN A 123 17.93 3.94 2.87
N LEU A 124 17.59 4.86 3.77
CA LEU A 124 16.32 4.84 4.48
C LEU A 124 15.14 5.09 3.54
N ARG A 125 15.27 6.04 2.60
CA ARG A 125 14.31 6.28 1.51
C ARG A 125 14.06 5.04 0.67
N ARG A 126 15.14 4.34 0.27
CA ARG A 126 15.04 3.09 -0.49
C ARG A 126 14.36 2.01 0.34
N LEU A 127 14.72 1.85 1.62
CA LEU A 127 14.10 0.88 2.50
C LEU A 127 12.60 1.14 2.66
N THR A 128 12.19 2.40 2.85
CA THR A 128 10.78 2.80 2.90
C THR A 128 10.04 2.46 1.60
N ALA A 129 10.67 2.68 0.44
CA ALA A 129 10.08 2.39 -0.85
C ALA A 129 9.88 0.88 -1.08
N ILE A 130 10.90 0.06 -0.80
CA ILE A 130 10.83 -1.38 -1.06
C ILE A 130 10.03 -2.15 -0.01
N ALA A 131 9.81 -1.61 1.19
CA ALA A 131 9.03 -2.28 2.23
C ALA A 131 7.53 -1.94 2.16
N HIS A 132 7.10 -1.12 1.19
CA HIS A 132 5.71 -0.70 1.06
C HIS A 132 4.90 -1.66 0.19
N PHE A 133 4.30 -2.68 0.79
CA PHE A 133 3.37 -3.57 0.12
C PHE A 133 2.00 -3.57 0.81
N CYS A 134 0.92 -3.69 0.03
CA CYS A 134 -0.38 -4.06 0.57
C CYS A 134 -0.31 -5.42 1.28
N ASN A 135 -1.10 -5.58 2.35
CA ASN A 135 -1.19 -6.82 3.09
C ASN A 135 -1.69 -7.95 2.16
N PRO A 136 -1.06 -9.14 2.14
CA PRO A 136 -1.46 -10.26 1.29
C PRO A 136 -2.93 -10.66 1.46
N ILE A 137 -3.46 -10.60 2.68
CA ILE A 137 -4.86 -10.95 2.94
C ILE A 137 -5.82 -9.92 2.34
N THR A 138 -5.43 -8.63 2.26
CA THR A 138 -6.24 -7.63 1.57
C THR A 138 -6.35 -7.99 0.09
N ILE A 139 -5.24 -8.40 -0.53
CA ILE A 139 -5.24 -8.78 -1.95
C ILE A 139 -6.03 -10.08 -2.18
N LEU A 140 -5.80 -11.09 -1.35
CA LEU A 140 -6.41 -12.41 -1.50
C LEU A 140 -7.90 -12.41 -1.15
N LEU A 141 -8.25 -11.99 0.06
CA LEU A 141 -9.61 -12.13 0.59
C LEU A 141 -10.49 -10.94 0.26
N VAL A 142 -10.02 -9.71 0.50
CA VAL A 142 -10.85 -8.53 0.29
C VAL A 142 -11.04 -8.29 -1.19
N ILE A 143 -9.96 -8.20 -1.96
CA ILE A 143 -10.01 -7.85 -3.38
C ILE A 143 -10.34 -9.07 -4.25
N GLY A 144 -9.55 -10.15 -4.14
CA GLY A 144 -9.74 -11.34 -4.96
C GLY A 144 -11.09 -12.02 -4.72
N THR A 145 -11.32 -12.49 -3.50
CA THR A 145 -12.56 -13.20 -3.16
C THR A 145 -13.74 -12.26 -2.90
N GLY A 146 -13.54 -11.14 -2.20
CA GLY A 146 -14.62 -10.26 -1.76
C GLY A 146 -15.17 -9.35 -2.86
N LEU A 147 -14.29 -8.71 -3.64
CA LEU A 147 -14.69 -7.74 -4.68
C LEU A 147 -14.78 -8.35 -6.08
N LEU A 148 -13.85 -9.24 -6.43
CA LEU A 148 -13.78 -9.86 -7.77
C LEU A 148 -14.44 -11.24 -7.82
N HIS A 149 -14.90 -11.77 -6.68
CA HIS A 149 -15.52 -13.09 -6.54
C HIS A 149 -14.68 -14.23 -7.16
N ASN A 150 -13.35 -14.07 -7.16
CA ASN A 150 -12.42 -15.00 -7.79
C ASN A 150 -11.10 -15.10 -7.00
N ALA A 151 -10.98 -16.15 -6.19
CA ALA A 151 -9.80 -16.39 -5.36
C ALA A 151 -8.51 -16.62 -6.18
N ALA A 152 -8.62 -17.22 -7.38
CA ALA A 152 -7.46 -17.44 -8.25
C ALA A 152 -6.89 -16.13 -8.77
N VAL A 153 -7.77 -15.17 -9.11
CA VAL A 153 -7.37 -13.80 -9.46
C VAL A 153 -6.70 -13.10 -8.27
N GLY A 154 -7.19 -13.32 -7.04
CA GLY A 154 -6.51 -12.84 -5.83
C GLY A 154 -5.07 -13.34 -5.72
N GLY A 155 -4.84 -14.64 -5.95
CA GLY A 155 -3.49 -15.23 -5.95
C GLY A 155 -2.59 -14.64 -7.05
N MET A 156 -3.14 -14.45 -8.24
CA MET A 156 -2.44 -13.78 -9.35
C MET A 156 -2.07 -12.33 -9.00
N LEU A 157 -3.01 -11.56 -8.44
CA LEU A 157 -2.77 -10.18 -8.01
C LEU A 157 -1.65 -10.11 -6.98
N LEU A 158 -1.61 -11.04 -6.01
CA LEU A 158 -0.58 -11.07 -4.98
C LEU A 158 0.81 -11.31 -5.59
N ALA A 159 0.93 -12.30 -6.47
CA ALA A 159 2.19 -12.62 -7.13
C ALA A 159 2.68 -11.46 -8.00
N VAL A 160 1.79 -10.87 -8.81
CA VAL A 160 2.11 -9.70 -9.63
C VAL A 160 2.56 -8.55 -8.74
N HIS A 161 1.79 -8.23 -7.69
CA HIS A 161 2.08 -7.12 -6.77
C HIS A 161 3.45 -7.26 -6.09
N TRP A 162 3.82 -8.44 -5.60
CA TRP A 162 5.15 -8.65 -5.04
C TRP A 162 6.25 -8.48 -6.10
N ILE A 163 6.11 -9.10 -7.27
CA ILE A 163 7.12 -9.01 -8.35
C ILE A 163 7.27 -7.56 -8.83
N SER A 164 6.16 -6.87 -9.10
CA SER A 164 6.16 -5.48 -9.57
C SER A 164 6.77 -4.53 -8.55
N GLY A 165 6.49 -4.71 -7.26
CA GLY A 165 7.02 -3.85 -6.21
C GLY A 165 8.52 -4.05 -6.00
N LEU A 166 8.99 -5.30 -6.03
CA LEU A 166 10.43 -5.60 -5.97
C LEU A 166 11.15 -5.06 -7.21
N LEU A 167 10.56 -5.17 -8.40
CA LEU A 167 11.13 -4.62 -9.62
C LEU A 167 11.18 -3.08 -9.60
N ALA A 168 10.11 -2.42 -9.15
CA ALA A 168 10.08 -0.96 -8.99
C ALA A 168 11.13 -0.49 -7.96
N GLY A 169 11.26 -1.20 -6.84
CA GLY A 169 12.29 -0.97 -5.84
C GLY A 169 13.71 -1.12 -6.40
N TRP A 170 13.92 -2.10 -7.26
CA TRP A 170 15.21 -2.34 -7.91
C TRP A 170 15.57 -1.24 -8.91
N ILE A 171 14.60 -0.82 -9.74
CA ILE A 171 14.78 0.30 -10.68
C ILE A 171 15.18 1.56 -9.92
N THR A 172 14.43 1.89 -8.85
CA THR A 172 14.69 3.11 -8.06
C THR A 172 15.99 3.04 -7.25
N ALA A 173 16.41 1.85 -6.80
CA ALA A 173 17.70 1.66 -6.13
C ALA A 173 18.92 1.91 -7.05
N ARG A 174 18.72 1.85 -8.37
CA ARG A 174 19.75 2.05 -9.40
C ARG A 174 19.83 3.49 -9.93
N LEU A 175 18.86 4.34 -9.61
CA LEU A 175 18.87 5.74 -10.04
C LEU A 175 20.09 6.48 -9.46
N PRO A 176 20.75 7.36 -10.25
CA PRO A 176 21.89 8.13 -9.78
C PRO A 176 21.52 8.98 -8.56
N ALA A 177 22.28 8.84 -7.47
CA ALA A 177 22.18 9.76 -6.34
C ALA A 177 22.65 11.14 -6.80
N THR A 178 21.93 12.21 -6.44
CA THR A 178 22.33 13.57 -6.83
C THR A 178 23.66 13.91 -6.17
N SER A 179 24.55 14.63 -6.86
CA SER A 179 25.93 14.96 -6.46
C SER A 179 26.09 15.59 -5.06
N LYS A 180 25.03 16.15 -4.45
CA LYS A 180 25.01 16.61 -3.05
C LYS A 180 24.89 15.48 -2.01
N GLU A 181 24.28 14.34 -2.33
CA GLU A 181 24.23 13.15 -1.46
C GLU A 181 25.60 12.44 -1.37
N LEU A 182 26.42 12.57 -2.40
CA LEU A 182 27.79 12.03 -2.46
C LEU A 182 28.77 12.80 -1.57
N GLN A 183 28.49 14.07 -1.22
CA GLN A 183 29.35 14.88 -0.36
C GLN A 183 29.22 14.54 1.14
N LYS A 184 28.15 13.86 1.57
CA LYS A 184 28.03 13.28 2.93
C LYS A 184 28.54 11.84 2.96
N ARG A 185 29.56 11.54 2.17
CA ARG A 185 30.18 10.22 2.11
C ARG A 185 31.52 10.26 2.83
N GLU A 186 31.46 10.09 4.14
CA GLU A 186 32.51 9.52 4.98
C GLU A 186 31.82 9.16 6.31
N THR A 187 31.59 7.89 6.60
CA THR A 187 32.67 7.02 7.08
C THR A 187 32.63 5.63 6.46
N PRO A 188 33.79 5.11 6.03
CA PRO A 188 33.98 3.69 5.71
C PRO A 188 33.72 2.74 6.90
N ALA A 189 33.56 3.25 8.13
CA ALA A 189 33.42 2.43 9.33
C ALA A 189 32.12 1.60 9.37
N ALA A 190 30.98 2.13 8.88
CA ALA A 190 29.69 1.41 8.90
C ALA A 190 29.63 0.22 7.92
N LEU A 191 30.36 0.31 6.80
CA LEU A 191 30.54 -0.80 5.85
C LEU A 191 31.69 -1.75 6.24
N ARG A 192 32.65 -1.28 7.06
CA ARG A 192 33.88 -2.02 7.40
C ARG A 192 33.82 -2.76 8.75
N ARG A 193 32.89 -2.44 9.65
CA ARG A 193 32.74 -3.12 10.95
C ARG A 193 31.96 -4.45 10.92
N THR A 194 31.43 -4.86 9.78
CA THR A 194 30.72 -6.14 9.62
C THR A 194 31.47 -7.11 8.72
N SER A 195 32.81 -7.11 8.80
CA SER A 195 33.53 -8.38 8.65
C SER A 195 33.14 -9.24 9.85
N VAL A 196 31.98 -9.89 9.74
CA VAL A 196 31.64 -11.06 10.52
C VAL A 196 32.89 -11.93 10.49
N SER A 197 33.42 -12.21 11.68
CA SER A 197 34.37 -13.29 11.91
C SER A 197 34.03 -14.43 10.96
N ARG A 198 35.00 -14.92 10.19
CA ARG A 198 34.84 -16.01 9.23
C ARG A 198 34.56 -17.35 9.94
N THR A 199 33.51 -17.42 10.73
CA THR A 199 32.83 -18.67 11.06
C THR A 199 31.74 -18.84 10.01
N SER A 200 31.95 -19.83 9.13
CA SER A 200 31.07 -20.20 8.02
C SER A 200 29.76 -20.83 8.51
N ALA A 201 29.00 -20.12 9.35
CA ALA A 201 27.63 -20.52 9.63
C ALA A 201 26.83 -20.42 8.32
N THR A 202 26.08 -21.47 8.01
CA THR A 202 25.18 -21.45 6.85
C THR A 202 24.12 -20.36 7.06
N LEU A 203 23.60 -19.76 5.98
CA LEU A 203 22.54 -18.73 6.09
C LEU A 203 21.34 -19.20 6.91
N ILE A 204 21.02 -20.49 6.84
CA ILE A 204 19.95 -21.13 7.61
C ILE A 204 20.28 -21.12 9.11
N GLN A 205 21.51 -21.44 9.48
CA GLN A 205 21.96 -21.37 10.88
C GLN A 205 21.89 -19.93 11.40
N SER A 206 22.36 -18.95 10.62
CA SER A 206 22.24 -17.53 10.98
C SER A 206 20.79 -17.06 11.09
N ALA A 207 19.88 -17.57 10.25
CA ALA A 207 18.45 -17.25 10.33
C ALA A 207 17.80 -17.86 11.59
N TRP A 208 18.20 -19.07 11.97
CA TRP A 208 17.75 -19.71 13.20
C TRP A 208 18.26 -18.98 14.44
N ASP A 209 19.53 -18.60 14.45
CA ASP A 209 20.13 -17.80 15.53
C ASP A 209 19.41 -16.45 15.67
N ALA A 210 19.13 -15.77 14.56
CA ALA A 210 18.37 -14.53 14.57
C ALA A 210 16.93 -14.70 15.09
N THR A 211 16.28 -15.83 14.75
CA THR A 211 14.94 -16.17 15.26
C THR A 211 14.98 -16.34 16.78
N ARG A 212 15.93 -17.14 17.28
CA ARG A 212 16.12 -17.38 18.71
C ARG A 212 16.44 -16.08 19.47
N SER A 213 17.41 -15.30 18.99
CA SER A 213 17.78 -14.03 19.61
C SER A 213 16.67 -12.99 19.58
N ALA A 214 15.80 -12.98 18.56
CA ALA A 214 14.62 -12.11 18.53
C ALA A 214 13.57 -12.56 19.57
N ARG A 215 13.33 -13.87 19.68
CA ARG A 215 12.42 -14.43 20.69
C ARG A 215 12.89 -14.18 22.12
N GLU A 216 14.19 -14.33 22.38
CA GLU A 216 14.81 -14.05 23.69
C GLU A 216 14.73 -12.57 24.06
N ARG A 217 14.92 -11.66 23.09
CA ARG A 217 14.76 -10.21 23.29
C ARG A 217 13.32 -9.79 23.57
N ASP A 218 12.34 -10.46 22.96
CA ASP A 218 10.92 -10.19 23.22
C ASP A 218 10.53 -10.59 24.64
N GLY A 219 10.91 -11.78 25.09
CA GLY A 219 10.80 -12.22 26.49
C GLY A 219 9.38 -12.33 27.06
N ARG A 220 8.32 -12.03 26.29
CA ARG A 220 6.93 -12.08 26.78
C ARG A 220 6.42 -13.51 26.91
N SER A 221 5.63 -13.76 27.97
CA SER A 221 4.85 -15.00 28.10
C SER A 221 3.79 -15.09 27.00
N PHE A 222 3.35 -16.30 26.68
CA PHE A 222 2.34 -16.52 25.63
C PHE A 222 1.05 -15.73 25.86
N GLY A 223 0.51 -15.74 27.09
CA GLY A 223 -0.71 -15.00 27.42
C GLY A 223 -0.56 -13.48 27.31
N LYS A 224 0.57 -12.93 27.77
CA LYS A 224 0.87 -11.50 27.61
C LYS A 224 1.01 -11.12 26.14
N LEU A 225 1.75 -11.93 25.38
CA LEU A 225 1.90 -11.76 23.94
C LEU A 225 0.54 -11.75 23.23
N LEU A 226 -0.33 -12.72 23.52
CA LEU A 226 -1.65 -12.82 22.90
C LEU A 226 -2.50 -11.57 23.19
N GLY A 227 -2.58 -11.12 24.45
CA GLY A 227 -3.35 -9.93 24.83
C GLY A 227 -2.86 -8.63 24.19
N GLU A 228 -1.53 -8.41 24.19
CA GLU A 228 -0.92 -7.24 23.54
C GLU A 228 -1.12 -7.27 22.03
N THR A 229 -0.99 -8.45 21.41
CA THR A 229 -1.19 -8.66 19.98
C THR A 229 -2.62 -8.38 19.54
N VAL A 230 -3.62 -8.86 20.29
CA VAL A 230 -5.04 -8.52 20.02
C VAL A 230 -5.25 -7.01 20.08
N SER A 231 -4.73 -6.36 21.12
CA SER A 231 -4.89 -4.92 21.33
C SER A 231 -4.26 -4.11 20.20
N HIS A 232 -3.03 -4.45 19.80
CA HIS A 232 -2.33 -3.80 18.69
C HIS A 232 -3.04 -4.03 17.34
N ALA A 233 -3.54 -5.23 17.08
CA ALA A 233 -4.28 -5.54 15.85
C ALA A 233 -5.59 -4.72 15.77
N VAL A 234 -6.34 -4.64 16.87
CA VAL A 234 -7.57 -3.82 16.94
C VAL A 234 -7.25 -2.34 16.73
N GLN A 235 -6.22 -1.81 17.38
CA GLN A 235 -5.81 -0.41 17.21
C GLN A 235 -5.42 -0.12 15.75
N THR A 236 -4.63 -1.00 15.13
CA THR A 236 -4.23 -0.89 13.71
C THR A 236 -5.47 -0.89 12.79
N LEU A 237 -6.46 -1.73 13.09
CA LEU A 237 -7.70 -1.79 12.31
C LEU A 237 -8.60 -0.58 12.51
N MET A 238 -8.68 -0.03 13.72
CA MET A 238 -9.43 1.22 13.98
C MET A 238 -8.80 2.38 13.21
N VAL A 239 -7.48 2.49 13.22
CA VAL A 239 -6.75 3.53 12.46
C VAL A 239 -7.03 3.36 10.96
N THR A 240 -6.90 2.14 10.44
CA THR A 240 -7.17 1.84 9.02
C THR A 240 -8.62 2.15 8.64
N GLY A 241 -9.58 1.79 9.50
CA GLY A 241 -11.01 2.09 9.30
C GLY A 241 -11.32 3.58 9.30
N GLY A 242 -10.72 4.33 10.23
CA GLY A 242 -10.84 5.80 10.27
C GLY A 242 -10.34 6.45 8.98
N PHE A 243 -9.24 5.95 8.42
CA PHE A 243 -8.77 6.42 7.10
C PHE A 243 -9.75 6.08 5.98
N ILE A 244 -10.29 4.86 5.92
CA ILE A 244 -11.26 4.47 4.88
C ILE A 244 -12.51 5.35 4.92
N ILE A 245 -13.05 5.62 6.12
CA ILE A 245 -14.22 6.49 6.31
C ILE A 245 -13.91 7.94 5.91
N PHE A 246 -12.74 8.46 6.30
CA PHE A 246 -12.33 9.80 5.91
C PHE A 246 -12.19 9.94 4.38
N PHE A 247 -11.53 8.96 3.74
CA PHE A 247 -11.33 8.97 2.30
C PHE A 247 -12.61 8.69 1.51
N SER A 248 -13.59 7.97 2.05
CA SER A 248 -14.89 7.80 1.38
C SER A 248 -15.64 9.11 1.29
N VAL A 249 -15.63 9.91 2.37
CA VAL A 249 -16.17 11.28 2.38
C VAL A 249 -15.44 12.16 1.37
N LEU A 250 -14.10 12.15 1.38
CA LEU A 250 -13.31 12.97 0.46
C LEU A 250 -13.59 12.62 -1.01
N VAL A 251 -13.64 11.33 -1.34
CA VAL A 251 -13.96 10.83 -2.69
C VAL A 251 -15.36 11.26 -3.10
N ARG A 252 -16.36 11.18 -2.20
CA ARG A 252 -17.74 11.62 -2.50
C ARG A 252 -17.78 13.11 -2.80
N LEU A 253 -17.17 13.95 -1.97
CA LEU A 253 -17.14 15.39 -2.17
C LEU A 253 -16.47 15.75 -3.50
N ILE A 254 -15.30 15.16 -3.80
CA ILE A 254 -14.62 15.38 -5.09
C ILE A 254 -15.52 14.99 -6.26
N SER A 255 -16.22 13.86 -6.17
CA SER A 255 -17.10 13.39 -7.23
C SER A 255 -18.28 14.33 -7.49
N ILE A 256 -18.80 14.98 -6.44
CA ILE A 256 -19.87 15.99 -6.55
C ILE A 256 -19.35 17.26 -7.25
N TYR A 257 -18.21 17.80 -6.83
CA TYR A 257 -17.72 19.09 -7.33
C TYR A 257 -16.94 19.03 -8.64
N LEU A 258 -16.24 17.93 -8.93
CA LEU A 258 -15.46 17.76 -10.16
C LEU A 258 -16.22 17.00 -11.26
N GLY A 259 -17.39 16.44 -10.93
CA GLY A 259 -18.32 15.83 -11.89
C GLY A 259 -18.16 14.32 -12.08
N GLN A 260 -19.26 13.69 -12.51
CA GLN A 260 -19.37 12.26 -12.79
C GLN A 260 -19.18 11.99 -14.29
N GLY A 261 -17.94 12.10 -14.77
CA GLY A 261 -17.58 11.69 -16.13
C GLY A 261 -17.37 10.17 -16.23
N ALA A 262 -17.09 9.68 -17.44
CA ALA A 262 -16.73 8.28 -17.71
C ALA A 262 -15.50 7.76 -16.92
N TYR A 263 -14.81 8.65 -16.21
CA TYR A 263 -13.60 8.38 -15.42
C TYR A 263 -13.81 8.59 -13.91
N SER A 264 -15.05 8.49 -13.42
CA SER A 264 -15.38 8.67 -11.99
C SER A 264 -14.60 7.74 -11.06
N PHE A 265 -14.18 6.55 -11.53
CA PHE A 265 -13.35 5.60 -10.79
C PHE A 265 -11.93 6.10 -10.47
N VAL A 266 -11.42 7.11 -11.20
CA VAL A 266 -10.06 7.63 -11.04
C VAL A 266 -9.85 8.25 -9.66
N TRP A 267 -10.82 9.01 -9.14
CA TRP A 267 -10.69 9.64 -7.83
C TRP A 267 -10.59 8.61 -6.69
N PRO A 268 -11.51 7.63 -6.58
CA PRO A 268 -11.35 6.52 -5.64
C PRO A 268 -10.01 5.79 -5.83
N ALA A 269 -9.65 5.42 -7.05
CA ALA A 269 -8.42 4.70 -7.40
C ALA A 269 -7.14 5.44 -6.99
N TRP A 270 -7.14 6.76 -7.10
CA TRP A 270 -6.01 7.59 -6.70
C TRP A 270 -5.94 7.82 -5.20
N MET A 271 -7.09 7.87 -4.53
CA MET A 271 -7.20 8.21 -3.11
C MET A 271 -6.93 7.02 -2.18
N GLU A 272 -7.59 5.89 -2.40
CA GLU A 272 -7.62 4.80 -1.42
C GLU A 272 -7.79 3.44 -2.12
N ILE A 273 -7.03 2.43 -1.69
CA ILE A 273 -6.94 1.15 -2.42
C ILE A 273 -8.22 0.33 -2.40
N HIS A 274 -8.97 0.35 -1.29
CA HIS A 274 -10.20 -0.42 -1.14
C HIS A 274 -11.34 0.23 -1.91
N LEU A 275 -11.52 1.55 -1.77
CA LEU A 275 -12.52 2.31 -2.51
C LEU A 275 -12.24 2.28 -4.02
N GLY A 276 -10.98 2.46 -4.41
CA GLY A 276 -10.52 2.33 -5.79
C GLY A 276 -10.84 0.96 -6.39
N SER A 277 -10.49 -0.10 -5.67
CA SER A 277 -10.74 -1.47 -6.14
C SER A 277 -12.23 -1.79 -6.21
N TYR A 278 -13.03 -1.28 -5.26
CA TYR A 278 -14.48 -1.45 -5.22
C TYR A 278 -15.18 -0.80 -6.42
N GLU A 279 -14.80 0.42 -6.77
CA GLU A 279 -15.38 1.10 -7.94
C GLU A 279 -14.94 0.43 -9.25
N ILE A 280 -13.67 0.02 -9.37
CA ILE A 280 -13.17 -0.66 -10.57
C ILE A 280 -13.83 -2.03 -10.78
N SER A 281 -14.10 -2.80 -9.72
CA SER A 281 -14.73 -4.13 -9.86
C SER A 281 -16.16 -4.09 -10.37
N ARG A 282 -16.81 -2.91 -10.35
CA ARG A 282 -18.19 -2.69 -10.82
C ARG A 282 -18.26 -2.07 -12.22
N LEU A 283 -17.13 -1.70 -12.80
CA LEU A 283 -17.09 -1.17 -14.17
C LEU A 283 -17.51 -2.25 -15.18
N PRO A 284 -18.20 -1.89 -16.28
CA PRO A 284 -18.63 -2.82 -17.33
C PRO A 284 -17.46 -3.25 -18.25
N TYR A 285 -16.32 -3.59 -17.65
CA TYR A 285 -15.13 -4.08 -18.33
C TYR A 285 -14.91 -5.57 -18.03
N ASP A 286 -14.16 -6.23 -18.91
CA ASP A 286 -13.80 -7.63 -18.70
C ASP A 286 -12.87 -7.80 -17.48
N LEU A 287 -12.91 -8.99 -16.88
CA LEU A 287 -12.17 -9.30 -15.66
C LEU A 287 -10.66 -9.04 -15.79
N ARG A 288 -10.10 -9.21 -16.99
CA ARG A 288 -8.70 -8.88 -17.30
C ARG A 288 -8.41 -7.40 -17.06
N THR A 289 -9.23 -6.52 -17.62
CA THR A 289 -9.05 -5.08 -17.51
C THR A 289 -9.29 -4.60 -16.09
N GLN A 290 -10.35 -5.10 -15.44
CA GLN A 290 -10.61 -4.80 -14.02
C GLN A 290 -9.41 -5.20 -13.14
N THR A 291 -8.88 -6.42 -13.33
CA THR A 291 -7.72 -6.93 -12.57
C THR A 291 -6.48 -6.08 -12.82
N ALA A 292 -6.22 -5.68 -14.07
CA ALA A 292 -5.06 -4.84 -14.40
C ALA A 292 -5.13 -3.47 -13.73
N LEU A 293 -6.29 -2.82 -13.79
CA LEU A 293 -6.54 -1.53 -13.13
C LEU A 293 -6.42 -1.64 -11.62
N ILE A 294 -7.01 -2.66 -11.00
CA ILE A 294 -6.86 -2.94 -9.56
C ILE A 294 -5.40 -3.18 -9.19
N SER A 295 -4.65 -3.93 -9.99
CA SER A 295 -3.22 -4.16 -9.76
C SER A 295 -2.42 -2.85 -9.78
N ALA A 296 -2.78 -1.93 -10.68
CA ALA A 296 -2.19 -0.59 -10.71
C ALA A 296 -2.48 0.20 -9.42
N VAL A 297 -3.72 0.15 -8.93
CA VAL A 297 -4.15 0.81 -7.69
C VAL A 297 -3.40 0.25 -6.47
N LEU A 298 -3.25 -1.08 -6.39
CA LEU A 298 -2.47 -1.72 -5.33
C LEU A 298 -0.99 -1.30 -5.37
N GLY A 299 -0.40 -1.26 -6.57
CA GLY A 299 0.97 -0.80 -6.77
C GLY A 299 1.16 0.69 -6.45
N TRP A 300 0.17 1.54 -6.70
CA TRP A 300 0.16 2.94 -6.29
C TRP A 300 0.06 3.08 -4.76
N GLY A 301 -0.89 2.37 -4.13
CA GLY A 301 -1.13 2.39 -2.68
C GLY A 301 -2.08 3.51 -2.20
N GLY A 302 -2.55 4.36 -3.11
CA GLY A 302 -3.44 5.49 -2.81
C GLY A 302 -2.73 6.66 -2.12
N LEU A 303 -3.34 7.84 -2.19
CA LEU A 303 -2.93 8.98 -1.37
C LEU A 303 -3.05 8.65 0.15
N CYS A 304 -4.03 7.83 0.51
CA CYS A 304 -4.21 7.29 1.85
C CYS A 304 -2.97 6.54 2.35
N GLY A 305 -2.49 5.55 1.59
CA GLY A 305 -1.28 4.81 1.94
C GLY A 305 -0.05 5.71 1.99
N TRP A 306 0.06 6.68 1.07
CA TRP A 306 1.13 7.68 1.10
C TRP A 306 1.10 8.50 2.39
N LEU A 307 -0.06 9.02 2.78
CA LEU A 307 -0.23 9.81 4.00
C LEU A 307 0.03 9.00 5.27
N GLN A 308 -0.43 7.74 5.32
CA GLN A 308 -0.20 6.86 6.46
C GLN A 308 1.29 6.66 6.76
N ILE A 309 2.12 6.52 5.72
CA ILE A 309 3.57 6.45 5.94
C ILE A 309 4.08 7.83 6.39
N THR A 310 3.61 8.94 5.78
CA THR A 310 4.03 10.31 6.16
C THR A 310 3.82 10.61 7.63
N ALA A 311 2.76 10.09 8.22
CA ALA A 311 2.47 10.24 9.65
C ALA A 311 3.48 9.50 10.56
N VAL A 312 4.13 8.44 10.06
CA VAL A 312 4.99 7.55 10.88
C VAL A 312 6.49 7.84 10.69
N THR A 313 6.98 7.99 9.45
CA THR A 313 8.44 8.17 9.19
C THR A 313 8.84 9.63 8.98
N LYS A 314 10.11 9.98 9.18
CA LYS A 314 10.56 11.38 9.12
C LYS A 314 10.43 11.95 7.70
N PRO A 315 10.31 13.29 7.54
CA PRO A 315 10.25 13.93 6.23
C PRO A 315 11.48 13.63 5.35
N SER A 316 12.66 13.46 5.97
CA SER A 316 13.92 13.07 5.30
C SER A 316 13.86 11.70 4.64
N ASP A 317 12.98 10.83 5.10
CA ASP A 317 12.87 9.42 4.71
C ASP A 317 11.97 9.26 3.48
N LYS A 318 11.40 10.38 3.00
CA LYS A 318 10.44 10.44 1.91
C LYS A 318 10.81 11.56 0.95
N GLY A 319 10.36 11.39 -0.28
CA GLY A 319 10.65 12.32 -1.36
C GLY A 319 10.38 11.65 -2.69
N ILE A 320 11.00 12.20 -3.72
CA ILE A 320 10.70 11.86 -5.11
C ILE A 320 10.92 10.38 -5.42
N THR A 321 11.91 9.76 -4.77
CA THR A 321 12.23 8.34 -4.94
C THR A 321 11.14 7.41 -4.44
N PHE A 322 10.52 7.73 -3.29
CA PHE A 322 9.43 6.93 -2.74
C PHE A 322 8.23 6.99 -3.68
N THR A 323 7.79 8.21 -4.02
CA THR A 323 6.64 8.41 -4.90
C THR A 323 6.87 7.81 -6.28
N LEU A 324 8.07 7.99 -6.85
CA LEU A 324 8.45 7.37 -8.12
C LEU A 324 8.41 5.83 -8.04
N SER A 325 8.88 5.25 -6.94
CA SER A 325 8.79 3.80 -6.74
C SER A 325 7.34 3.32 -6.69
N ARG A 326 6.42 4.09 -6.10
CA ARG A 326 4.98 3.75 -6.09
C ARG A 326 4.34 3.84 -7.46
N VAL A 327 4.62 4.89 -8.22
CA VAL A 327 4.13 5.01 -9.59
C VAL A 327 4.66 3.89 -10.46
N LEU A 328 5.97 3.61 -10.39
CA LEU A 328 6.59 2.51 -11.13
C LEU A 328 5.98 1.17 -10.72
N HIS A 329 5.73 0.96 -9.42
CA HIS A 329 5.07 -0.24 -8.96
C HIS A 329 3.69 -0.39 -9.61
N GLY A 330 2.82 0.63 -9.56
CA GLY A 330 1.51 0.58 -10.21
C GLY A 330 1.57 0.33 -11.72
N LEU A 331 2.48 1.03 -12.42
CA LEU A 331 2.66 0.86 -13.86
C LEU A 331 3.14 -0.54 -14.25
N ILE A 332 4.14 -1.05 -13.54
CA ILE A 332 4.69 -2.39 -13.77
C ILE A 332 3.63 -3.42 -13.43
N ALA A 333 2.89 -3.26 -12.34
CA ALA A 333 1.81 -4.15 -11.93
C ALA A 333 0.75 -4.25 -13.03
N PHE A 334 0.23 -3.11 -13.52
CA PHE A 334 -0.72 -3.05 -14.63
C PHE A 334 -0.23 -3.82 -15.87
N GLY A 335 0.99 -3.52 -16.33
CA GLY A 335 1.57 -4.16 -17.51
C GLY A 335 1.79 -5.66 -17.31
N LEU A 336 2.32 -6.06 -16.15
CA LEU A 336 2.54 -7.46 -15.81
C LEU A 336 1.23 -8.24 -15.73
N THR A 337 0.16 -7.67 -15.17
CA THR A 337 -1.16 -8.32 -15.15
C THR A 337 -1.66 -8.60 -16.56
N LEU A 338 -1.55 -7.62 -17.48
CA LEU A 338 -2.02 -7.80 -18.86
C LEU A 338 -1.24 -8.86 -19.64
N VAL A 339 0.07 -8.96 -19.41
CA VAL A 339 0.96 -9.95 -20.05
C VAL A 339 0.75 -11.34 -19.42
N ALA A 340 0.66 -11.41 -18.10
CA ALA A 340 0.54 -12.65 -17.36
C ALA A 340 -0.88 -13.25 -17.37
N TRP A 341 -1.89 -12.50 -17.82
CA TRP A 341 -3.29 -12.94 -17.87
C TRP A 341 -3.48 -14.28 -18.58
N THR A 342 -3.01 -14.40 -19.82
CA THR A 342 -3.16 -15.62 -20.64
C THR A 342 -2.49 -16.86 -20.05
N PRO A 343 -1.21 -16.82 -19.63
CA PRO A 343 -0.58 -18.00 -19.03
C PRO A 343 -1.19 -18.36 -17.67
N LEU A 344 -1.52 -17.40 -16.82
CA LEU A 344 -2.04 -17.66 -15.47
C LEU A 344 -3.47 -18.20 -15.49
N THR A 345 -4.33 -17.68 -16.36
CA THR A 345 -5.70 -18.22 -16.52
C THR A 345 -5.71 -19.65 -17.05
N ARG A 346 -4.78 -20.01 -17.94
CA ARG A 346 -4.60 -21.40 -18.39
C ARG A 346 -4.20 -22.34 -17.26
N ILE A 347 -3.29 -21.91 -16.38
CA ILE A 347 -2.89 -22.71 -15.21
C ILE A 347 -4.06 -22.84 -14.23
N SER A 348 -4.76 -21.73 -13.96
CA SER A 348 -5.89 -21.70 -13.02
C SER A 348 -7.06 -22.59 -13.45
N ASN A 349 -7.40 -22.61 -14.75
CA ASN A 349 -8.50 -23.45 -15.26
C ASN A 349 -8.18 -24.95 -15.15
N ASN A 350 -6.91 -25.30 -15.01
CA ASN A 350 -6.45 -26.68 -14.81
C ASN A 350 -6.31 -27.06 -13.33
N THR A 351 -6.65 -26.16 -12.40
CA THR A 351 -6.60 -26.39 -10.95
C THR A 351 -7.98 -26.25 -10.34
N ILE A 352 -8.46 -27.27 -9.63
CA ILE A 352 -9.71 -27.20 -8.86
C ILE A 352 -9.40 -26.45 -7.55
N PRO A 353 -10.06 -25.31 -7.27
CA PRO A 353 -9.86 -24.62 -6.00
C PRO A 353 -10.27 -25.50 -4.82
N ALA A 354 -9.39 -25.62 -3.82
CA ALA A 354 -9.57 -26.52 -2.67
C ALA A 354 -10.85 -26.24 -1.85
N TYR A 355 -11.42 -25.03 -1.92
CA TYR A 355 -12.66 -24.66 -1.22
C TYR A 355 -13.93 -25.16 -1.90
N ILE A 356 -13.89 -25.57 -3.18
CA ILE A 356 -15.07 -26.16 -3.86
C ILE A 356 -15.40 -27.55 -3.27
N SER A 357 -14.46 -28.19 -2.56
CA SER A 357 -14.69 -29.46 -1.87
C SER A 357 -15.37 -29.35 -0.50
N GLY A 358 -15.71 -28.14 -0.02
CA GLY A 358 -16.37 -27.94 1.27
C GLY A 358 -17.42 -26.82 1.23
N SER A 359 -18.67 -27.19 1.01
CA SER A 359 -19.84 -26.32 0.98
C SER A 359 -20.18 -25.75 2.37
N SER A 360 -19.50 -24.69 2.80
CA SER A 360 -19.87 -23.97 4.03
C SER A 360 -19.57 -22.47 4.07
N ALA A 361 -18.96 -21.88 3.03
CA ALA A 361 -18.70 -20.44 3.00
C ALA A 361 -19.82 -19.60 2.34
N SER A 362 -20.79 -20.22 1.67
CA SER A 362 -21.88 -19.53 0.97
C SER A 362 -23.02 -19.06 1.88
N SER A 363 -23.11 -19.54 3.12
CA SER A 363 -24.25 -19.24 4.01
C SER A 363 -24.21 -17.87 4.69
N PHE A 364 -23.12 -17.11 4.57
CA PHE A 364 -23.00 -15.78 5.21
C PHE A 364 -23.29 -14.60 4.27
N ALA A 365 -23.37 -14.84 2.95
CA ALA A 365 -23.55 -13.78 1.94
C ALA A 365 -24.99 -13.63 1.46
N GLU A 366 -25.85 -14.64 1.65
CA GLU A 366 -27.16 -14.70 1.00
C GLU A 366 -28.33 -14.00 1.73
N SER A 367 -28.18 -13.53 2.97
CA SER A 367 -29.37 -13.11 3.75
C SER A 367 -29.73 -11.62 3.72
N GLY A 368 -29.34 -10.84 2.69
CA GLY A 368 -29.79 -9.44 2.64
C GLY A 368 -29.40 -8.56 1.45
N TYR A 369 -28.65 -9.07 0.47
CA TYR A 369 -28.12 -8.24 -0.63
C TYR A 369 -28.93 -8.32 -1.94
N ASP A 370 -29.58 -9.44 -2.22
CA ASP A 370 -30.15 -9.71 -3.56
C ASP A 370 -31.46 -8.96 -3.86
N ARG A 371 -32.32 -8.74 -2.87
CA ARG A 371 -33.69 -8.26 -3.16
C ARG A 371 -33.80 -6.76 -3.47
N ALA A 372 -32.80 -5.98 -3.08
CA ALA A 372 -32.73 -4.54 -3.35
C ALA A 372 -31.83 -4.18 -4.54
N THR A 373 -30.95 -5.11 -4.94
CA THR A 373 -30.03 -4.91 -6.07
C THR A 373 -30.66 -5.34 -7.40
N GLU A 374 -31.53 -6.36 -7.43
CA GLU A 374 -32.29 -6.73 -8.64
C GLU A 374 -33.21 -5.60 -9.14
N THR A 375 -33.93 -4.92 -8.24
CA THR A 375 -34.84 -3.84 -8.60
C THR A 375 -34.11 -2.60 -9.14
N VAL A 376 -32.96 -2.26 -8.54
CA VAL A 376 -32.13 -1.13 -8.99
C VAL A 376 -31.36 -1.44 -10.28
N MET A 377 -30.92 -2.68 -10.47
CA MET A 377 -30.23 -3.11 -11.71
C MET A 377 -31.17 -3.13 -12.91
N MET A 378 -32.44 -3.52 -12.74
CA MET A 378 -33.41 -3.53 -13.83
C MET A 378 -33.76 -2.10 -14.30
N GLU A 379 -33.76 -1.13 -13.39
CA GLU A 379 -34.02 0.28 -13.70
C GLU A 379 -32.79 0.98 -14.31
N ALA A 380 -31.57 0.63 -13.87
CA ALA A 380 -30.32 1.09 -14.45
C ALA A 380 -30.07 0.53 -15.87
N THR A 381 -30.48 -0.71 -16.14
CA THR A 381 -30.32 -1.35 -17.47
C THR A 381 -31.18 -0.64 -18.53
N ASN A 382 -32.41 -0.23 -18.16
CA ASN A 382 -33.30 0.54 -19.04
C ASN A 382 -32.77 1.96 -19.33
N LEU A 383 -32.06 2.58 -18.38
CA LEU A 383 -31.40 3.88 -18.54
C LEU A 383 -30.12 3.79 -19.39
N LEU A 384 -29.34 2.70 -19.26
CA LEU A 384 -28.11 2.49 -20.01
C LEU A 384 -28.37 2.21 -21.50
N THR A 385 -29.47 1.54 -21.85
CA THR A 385 -29.88 1.38 -23.26
C THR A 385 -30.28 2.68 -23.95
N GLN A 386 -30.52 3.77 -23.21
CA GLN A 386 -30.83 5.09 -23.78
C GLN A 386 -29.60 6.00 -23.98
N LEU A 387 -28.41 5.60 -23.49
CA LEU A 387 -27.21 6.48 -23.46
C LEU A 387 -26.01 5.98 -24.29
N GLU A 388 -26.11 4.86 -25.02
CA GLU A 388 -25.02 4.41 -25.90
C GLU A 388 -24.93 5.26 -27.18
N GLY A 389 -24.15 6.33 -27.09
CA GLY A 389 -23.81 7.22 -28.20
C GLY A 389 -22.40 7.79 -28.10
N ALA A 390 -21.38 6.95 -27.86
CA ALA A 390 -19.99 7.11 -28.32
C ALA A 390 -19.06 6.04 -27.70
N SER A 391 -18.73 5.00 -28.45
CA SER A 391 -17.70 4.03 -28.06
C SER A 391 -16.30 4.59 -28.36
N MET A 392 -15.51 4.87 -27.33
CA MET A 392 -14.07 5.15 -27.48
C MET A 392 -13.27 3.86 -27.67
N TYR A 393 -12.27 3.89 -28.55
CA TYR A 393 -11.44 2.73 -28.85
C TYR A 393 -10.40 2.47 -27.73
N PRO A 394 -10.01 1.21 -27.47
CA PRO A 394 -9.06 0.84 -26.40
C PRO A 394 -7.73 1.59 -26.39
N TRP A 395 -7.22 2.01 -27.56
CA TRP A 395 -5.98 2.77 -27.65
C TRP A 395 -6.13 4.21 -27.11
N GLN A 396 -7.33 4.80 -27.22
CA GLN A 396 -7.61 6.14 -26.65
C GLN A 396 -7.57 6.10 -25.13
N LEU A 397 -8.04 5.01 -24.51
CA LEU A 397 -7.94 4.76 -23.07
C LEU A 397 -6.49 4.54 -22.60
N THR A 398 -5.64 3.89 -23.40
CA THR A 398 -4.21 3.75 -23.08
C THR A 398 -3.47 5.08 -23.16
N VAL A 399 -3.81 5.95 -24.12
CA VAL A 399 -3.22 7.28 -24.26
C VAL A 399 -3.71 8.22 -23.17
N LEU A 400 -5.00 8.16 -22.80
CA LEU A 400 -5.58 8.95 -21.72
C LEU A 400 -5.07 8.52 -20.34
N SER A 401 -4.95 7.22 -20.07
CA SER A 401 -4.34 6.73 -18.83
C SER A 401 -2.86 7.07 -18.73
N ALA A 402 -2.11 7.00 -19.84
CA ALA A 402 -0.71 7.42 -19.88
C ALA A 402 -0.55 8.93 -19.67
N THR A 403 -1.35 9.77 -20.34
CA THR A 403 -1.29 11.23 -20.18
C THR A 403 -1.74 11.69 -18.80
N LEU A 404 -2.79 11.09 -18.24
CA LEU A 404 -3.23 11.34 -16.87
C LEU A 404 -2.14 10.94 -15.87
N LEU A 405 -1.55 9.75 -16.03
CA LEU A 405 -0.48 9.28 -15.16
C LEU A 405 0.77 10.15 -15.29
N ILE A 406 1.12 10.62 -16.48
CA ILE A 406 2.19 11.61 -16.70
C ILE A 406 1.86 12.93 -15.99
N THR A 407 0.61 13.40 -16.05
CA THR A 407 0.18 14.65 -15.42
C THR A 407 0.22 14.54 -13.90
N ILE A 408 -0.24 13.42 -13.35
CA ILE A 408 -0.17 13.10 -11.92
C ILE A 408 1.30 12.98 -11.48
N VAL A 409 2.14 12.30 -12.27
CA VAL A 409 3.58 12.22 -12.03
C VAL A 409 4.18 13.62 -12.03
N LEU A 410 3.87 14.49 -12.99
CA LEU A 410 4.37 15.86 -13.02
C LEU A 410 3.94 16.66 -11.80
N ILE A 411 2.67 16.58 -11.39
CA ILE A 411 2.16 17.25 -10.18
C ILE A 411 2.90 16.74 -8.93
N LEU A 412 3.10 15.44 -8.81
CA LEU A 412 3.80 14.83 -7.67
C LEU A 412 5.31 15.11 -7.69
N LEU A 413 5.94 15.16 -8.86
CA LEU A 413 7.32 15.58 -9.03
C LEU A 413 7.46 17.06 -8.66
N VAL A 414 6.49 17.91 -9.00
CA VAL A 414 6.44 19.33 -8.61
C VAL A 414 6.28 19.47 -7.10
N ILE A 415 5.30 18.78 -6.48
CA ILE A 415 5.10 18.82 -5.02
C ILE A 415 6.33 18.25 -4.29
N SER A 416 6.91 17.16 -4.78
CA SER A 416 8.12 16.57 -4.21
C SER A 416 9.35 17.45 -4.43
N PHE A 417 9.45 18.12 -5.57
CA PHE A 417 10.52 19.07 -5.85
C PHE A 417 10.39 20.28 -4.93
N MET A 418 9.20 20.88 -4.83
CA MET A 418 8.91 22.01 -3.95
C MET A 418 9.22 21.68 -2.49
N THR A 419 8.77 20.53 -1.98
CA THR A 419 9.09 20.10 -0.61
C THR A 419 10.59 19.87 -0.40
N SER A 420 11.31 19.27 -1.37
CA SER A 420 12.77 19.09 -1.28
C SER A 420 13.59 20.38 -1.52
N TRP A 421 13.05 21.33 -2.28
CA TRP A 421 13.66 22.62 -2.55
C TRP A 421 13.51 23.50 -1.31
N TRP A 422 12.34 23.47 -0.68
CA TRP A 422 12.04 24.21 0.55
C TRP A 422 12.84 23.67 1.73
N SER A 423 12.99 22.35 1.87
CA SER A 423 13.85 21.78 2.92
C SER A 423 15.33 22.16 2.74
N ARG A 424 15.78 22.39 1.50
CA ARG A 424 17.16 22.80 1.17
C ARG A 424 17.42 24.30 1.28
N HIS A 425 16.38 25.13 1.32
CA HIS A 425 16.49 26.58 1.54
C HIS A 425 16.14 27.00 2.97
N ALA A 426 15.39 26.19 3.71
CA ALA A 426 15.23 26.34 5.15
C ALA A 426 16.46 25.91 5.98
N SER A 427 17.48 25.32 5.33
CA SER A 427 18.74 24.88 5.95
C SER A 427 19.94 25.78 5.63
N ARG A 428 19.70 26.97 5.07
CA ARG A 428 20.65 28.07 4.90
C ARG A 428 20.10 29.26 5.68
#